data_AF-Q7PMC2-F1
#
_entry.id   AF-Q7PMC2-F1
#
_cell.length_a   1.000
_cell.length_b   1.000
_cell.length_c   1.000
_cell.angle_alpha   90.00
_cell.angle_beta   90.00
_cell.angle_gamma   90.00
#
_symmetry.space_group_name_H-M   'P 1'
#
loop_
_entity.id
_entity.type
_entity.pdbx_description
1 polymer ?
#
loop_
_entity_poly.entity_id
_entity_poly.type
_entity_poly.pdbx_seq_one_letter_code
_entity_poly.pdbx_strand_id
1 'polypeptide(L)'
;MYSKIIVVLALVAAVSAQSHYGHQQHYQPQHYHHEEEHHGPVHYEYHYDVHDDHTGDVHGQKEARKDDSTQGEYYLIDADGHKRTVTYHVEGKSGFIAEVHREPIKGYQAPQPQHHQYQPHHEAPAHYNYQH
;
A
#
# COMPACT_ATOMS: atom_id res chain seq x y z
N MET A 1 -10.61 28.66 22.16
CA MET A 1 -11.46 28.20 21.04
C MET A 1 -10.60 27.29 20.19
N TYR A 2 -10.68 25.98 20.41
CA TYR A 2 -9.89 25.00 19.65
C TYR A 2 -10.68 24.62 18.39
N SER A 3 -10.32 25.21 17.25
CA SER A 3 -10.86 24.80 15.94
C SER A 3 -10.29 23.44 15.59
N LYS A 4 -11.14 22.41 15.67
CA LYS A 4 -10.85 21.07 15.15
C LYS A 4 -10.83 21.17 13.62
N ILE A 5 -9.65 21.25 13.04
CA ILE A 5 -9.44 21.19 11.60
C ILE A 5 -9.59 19.71 11.21
N ILE A 6 -10.78 19.32 10.76
CA ILE A 6 -11.02 18.00 10.15
C ILE A 6 -10.66 18.13 8.67
N VAL A 7 -9.45 17.73 8.29
CA VAL A 7 -9.07 17.57 6.88
C VAL A 7 -9.52 16.18 6.45
N VAL A 8 -10.66 16.10 5.78
CA VAL A 8 -11.11 14.90 5.07
C VAL A 8 -10.39 14.90 3.71
N LEU A 9 -9.27 14.18 3.62
CA LEU A 9 -8.64 13.87 2.34
C LEU A 9 -9.36 12.66 1.73
N ALA A 10 -10.31 12.95 0.83
CA ALA A 10 -10.94 11.95 -0.02
C ALA A 10 -9.94 11.49 -1.08
N LEU A 11 -9.31 10.33 -0.88
CA LEU A 11 -8.64 9.62 -1.96
C LEU A 11 -9.67 8.78 -2.71
N VAL A 12 -10.15 9.34 -3.83
CA VAL A 12 -10.95 8.63 -4.83
C VAL A 12 -9.99 7.85 -5.71
N ALA A 13 -9.88 6.54 -5.50
CA ALA A 13 -9.34 5.64 -6.52
C ALA A 13 -10.49 5.17 -7.41
N ALA A 14 -10.79 5.93 -8.46
CA ALA A 14 -11.63 5.46 -9.55
C ALA A 14 -10.78 4.55 -10.44
N VAL A 15 -11.11 3.26 -10.51
CA VAL A 15 -10.63 2.38 -11.57
C VAL A 15 -11.84 1.96 -12.40
N SER A 16 -12.02 2.65 -13.52
CA SER A 16 -12.88 2.23 -14.62
C SER A 16 -12.01 1.87 -15.83
N ALA A 17 -11.99 0.59 -16.19
CA ALA A 17 -11.60 0.08 -17.52
C ALA A 17 -12.31 -1.27 -17.70
N GLN A 18 -13.55 -1.31 -18.21
CA GLN A 18 -13.93 -1.44 -19.62
C GLN A 18 -13.30 -2.65 -20.35
N SER A 19 -14.16 -3.59 -20.77
CA SER A 19 -14.20 -4.09 -22.16
C SER A 19 -15.50 -4.88 -22.39
N HIS A 20 -16.47 -4.22 -23.03
CA HIS A 20 -17.63 -4.88 -23.63
C HIS A 20 -17.20 -5.40 -25.01
N TYR A 21 -17.10 -6.71 -25.18
CA TYR A 21 -17.04 -7.34 -26.51
C TYR A 21 -18.37 -8.03 -26.78
N GLY A 22 -19.14 -7.45 -27.69
CA GLY A 22 -20.28 -8.12 -28.29
C GLY A 22 -19.81 -9.06 -29.39
N HIS A 23 -20.07 -10.36 -29.23
CA HIS A 23 -20.21 -11.29 -30.33
C HIS A 23 -21.45 -12.15 -30.05
N GLN A 24 -22.48 -11.98 -30.89
CA GLN A 24 -23.60 -12.91 -30.93
C GLN A 24 -23.09 -14.23 -31.51
N GLN A 25 -23.10 -15.28 -30.68
CA GLN A 25 -23.09 -16.65 -31.15
C GLN A 25 -24.41 -17.28 -30.72
N HIS A 26 -25.11 -17.90 -31.68
CA HIS A 26 -26.24 -18.77 -31.37
C HIS A 26 -25.73 -19.95 -30.53
N TYR A 27 -25.98 -19.90 -29.23
CA TYR A 27 -25.73 -21.00 -28.30
C TYR A 27 -27.03 -21.76 -28.04
N GLN A 28 -26.97 -23.08 -28.25
CA GLN A 28 -27.90 -24.03 -27.66
C GLN A 28 -27.97 -23.78 -26.14
N PRO A 29 -29.14 -23.91 -25.49
CA PRO A 29 -29.22 -23.82 -24.04
C PRO A 29 -28.56 -25.08 -23.46
N GLN A 30 -27.24 -25.03 -23.25
CA GLN A 30 -26.62 -25.94 -22.30
C GLN A 30 -27.12 -25.53 -20.91
N HIS A 31 -27.77 -26.48 -20.25
CA HIS A 31 -28.06 -26.39 -18.83
C HIS A 31 -26.73 -26.32 -18.07
N TYR A 32 -26.22 -25.11 -17.85
CA TYR A 32 -25.15 -24.89 -16.88
C TYR A 32 -25.74 -25.24 -15.52
N HIS A 33 -25.32 -26.38 -14.97
CA HIS A 33 -25.28 -26.49 -13.52
C HIS A 33 -24.33 -25.38 -13.08
N HIS A 34 -24.88 -24.37 -12.42
CA HIS A 34 -24.08 -23.49 -11.59
C HIS A 34 -23.59 -24.42 -10.48
N GLU A 35 -22.39 -24.99 -10.66
CA GLU A 35 -21.62 -25.42 -9.50
C GLU A 35 -21.44 -24.14 -8.69
N GLU A 36 -22.24 -23.98 -7.64
CA GLU A 36 -21.93 -23.00 -6.61
C GLU A 36 -20.54 -23.36 -6.13
N GLU A 37 -19.52 -22.67 -6.66
CA GLU A 37 -18.19 -22.71 -6.09
C GLU A 37 -18.37 -22.27 -4.63
N HIS A 38 -18.38 -23.25 -3.73
CA HIS A 38 -18.33 -23.01 -2.31
C HIS A 38 -16.97 -22.37 -2.02
N HIS A 39 -16.92 -21.05 -2.15
CA HIS A 39 -15.84 -20.26 -1.61
C HIS A 39 -15.91 -20.45 -0.09
N GLY A 40 -14.96 -21.20 0.45
CA GLY A 40 -14.77 -21.31 1.89
C GLY A 40 -14.56 -19.93 2.52
N PRO A 41 -14.64 -19.82 3.86
CA PRO A 41 -14.46 -18.56 4.56
C PRO A 41 -13.15 -17.88 4.14
N VAL A 42 -13.24 -16.61 3.73
CA VAL A 42 -12.08 -15.83 3.28
C VAL A 42 -11.31 -15.38 4.51
N HIS A 43 -10.05 -15.79 4.64
CA HIS A 43 -9.21 -15.39 5.76
C HIS A 43 -7.78 -15.09 5.32
N TYR A 44 -7.25 -13.95 5.76
CA TYR A 44 -5.84 -13.61 5.62
C TYR A 44 -5.37 -12.70 6.76
N GLU A 45 -4.06 -12.68 6.96
CA GLU A 45 -3.36 -11.73 7.81
C GLU A 45 -2.01 -11.40 7.17
N TYR A 46 -1.62 -10.13 7.17
CA TYR A 46 -0.29 -9.71 6.74
C TYR A 46 0.18 -8.50 7.54
N HIS A 47 1.50 -8.33 7.60
CA HIS A 47 2.12 -7.13 8.14
C HIS A 47 3.46 -6.87 7.46
N TYR A 48 3.90 -5.62 7.48
CA TYR A 48 5.25 -5.22 7.11
C TYR A 48 5.64 -3.96 7.87
N ASP A 49 6.94 -3.76 8.03
CA ASP A 49 7.52 -2.59 8.66
C ASP A 49 8.79 -2.18 7.91
N VAL A 50 8.96 -0.88 7.72
CA VAL A 50 10.14 -0.25 7.13
C VAL A 50 10.75 0.68 8.18
N HIS A 51 12.04 0.51 8.40
CA HIS A 51 12.84 1.40 9.23
C HIS A 51 14.19 1.60 8.55
N ASP A 52 14.28 2.65 7.74
CA ASP A 52 15.48 3.02 7.00
C ASP A 52 16.10 4.28 7.60
N ASP A 53 17.15 4.11 8.41
CA ASP A 53 17.90 5.21 9.02
C ASP A 53 18.60 6.10 7.98
N HIS A 54 18.87 5.57 6.77
CA HIS A 54 19.58 6.31 5.74
C HIS A 54 18.69 7.36 5.07
N THR A 55 17.47 6.96 4.71
CA THR A 55 16.47 7.86 4.11
C THR A 55 15.57 8.54 5.15
N GLY A 56 15.50 7.97 6.36
CA GLY A 56 14.55 8.33 7.40
C GLY A 56 13.13 7.80 7.18
N ASP A 57 12.96 6.88 6.25
CA ASP A 57 11.65 6.29 5.98
C ASP A 57 11.28 5.31 7.10
N VAL A 58 10.20 5.64 7.82
CA VAL A 58 9.67 4.83 8.90
C VAL A 58 8.16 4.73 8.74
N HIS A 59 7.70 3.56 8.31
CA HIS A 59 6.29 3.28 8.09
C HIS A 59 6.00 1.78 8.18
N GLY A 60 4.74 1.41 8.34
CA GLY A 60 4.36 0.01 8.40
C GLY A 60 2.86 -0.18 8.34
N GLN A 61 2.44 -1.41 8.06
CA GLN A 61 1.04 -1.80 7.98
C GLN A 61 0.83 -3.17 8.64
N LYS A 62 -0.35 -3.36 9.22
CA LYS A 62 -0.92 -4.67 9.50
C LYS A 62 -2.38 -4.69 9.06
N GLU A 63 -2.83 -5.79 8.50
CA GLU A 63 -4.23 -5.99 8.14
C GLU A 63 -4.61 -7.47 8.34
N ALA A 64 -5.82 -7.68 8.83
CA ALA A 64 -6.43 -9.00 8.88
C ALA A 64 -7.85 -8.92 8.31
N ARG A 65 -8.21 -9.95 7.55
CA ARG A 65 -9.58 -10.16 7.07
C ARG A 65 -10.10 -11.50 7.54
N LYS A 66 -11.36 -11.51 7.95
CA LYS A 66 -12.13 -12.71 8.16
C LYS A 66 -13.54 -12.50 7.60
N ASP A 67 -13.89 -13.29 6.60
CA ASP A 67 -15.17 -13.25 5.90
C ASP A 67 -15.46 -11.84 5.37
N ASP A 68 -16.39 -11.13 6.02
CA ASP A 68 -16.84 -9.77 5.68
C ASP A 68 -16.23 -8.69 6.59
N SER A 69 -15.41 -9.08 7.57
CA SER A 69 -14.71 -8.18 8.48
C SER A 69 -13.28 -7.97 8.00
N THR A 70 -12.85 -6.73 7.85
CA THR A 70 -11.44 -6.37 7.59
C THR A 70 -11.05 -5.28 8.56
N GLN A 71 -9.89 -5.42 9.19
CA GLN A 71 -9.36 -4.42 10.11
C GLN A 71 -7.85 -4.29 9.92
N GLY A 72 -7.33 -3.10 10.13
CA GLY A 72 -5.92 -2.88 10.01
C GLY A 72 -5.46 -1.54 10.56
N GLU A 73 -4.15 -1.35 10.51
CA GLU A 73 -3.47 -0.15 10.92
C GLU A 73 -2.39 0.17 9.90
N TYR A 74 -2.22 1.45 9.57
CA TYR A 74 -1.07 1.97 8.84
C TYR A 74 -0.43 3.09 9.66
N TYR A 75 0.90 3.13 9.72
CA TYR A 75 1.60 4.24 10.36
C TYR A 75 2.73 4.79 9.49
N LEU A 76 3.06 6.07 9.68
CA LEU A 76 4.25 6.71 9.12
C LEU A 76 4.76 7.81 10.06
N ILE A 77 6.04 8.14 9.95
CA ILE A 77 6.62 9.36 10.52
C ILE A 77 6.62 10.46 9.45
N ASP A 78 5.85 11.53 9.70
CA ASP A 78 5.84 12.74 8.86
C ASP A 78 7.18 13.48 8.97
N ALA A 79 7.57 14.20 7.91
CA ALA A 79 8.81 14.98 7.87
C ALA A 79 8.92 16.07 8.96
N ASP A 80 7.80 16.50 9.53
CA ASP A 80 7.74 17.45 10.65
C ASP A 80 7.83 16.76 12.04
N GLY A 81 8.17 15.47 12.06
CA GLY A 81 8.41 14.70 13.28
C GLY A 81 7.15 14.24 13.99
N HIS A 82 6.03 14.08 13.29
CA HIS A 82 4.82 13.48 13.86
C HIS A 82 4.65 12.04 13.42
N LYS A 83 4.30 11.16 14.35
CA LYS A 83 3.76 9.85 13.99
C LYS A 83 2.29 10.02 13.64
N ARG A 84 1.90 9.54 12.46
CA ARG A 84 0.51 9.40 12.05
C ARG A 84 0.16 7.93 12.02
N THR A 85 -0.91 7.55 12.71
CA THR A 85 -1.47 6.20 12.71
C THR A 85 -2.90 6.27 12.19
N VAL A 86 -3.22 5.47 11.19
CA VAL A 86 -4.57 5.28 10.65
C VAL A 86 -5.04 3.90 11.04
N THR A 87 -6.02 3.82 11.93
CA THR A 87 -6.70 2.57 12.27
C THR A 87 -7.98 2.50 11.46
N TYR A 88 -8.22 1.39 10.77
CA TYR A 88 -9.39 1.25 9.90
C TYR A 88 -10.08 -0.10 10.06
N HIS A 89 -11.37 -0.13 9.74
CA HIS A 89 -12.16 -1.34 9.67
C HIS A 89 -13.30 -1.25 8.64
N VAL A 90 -13.76 -2.42 8.22
CA VAL A 90 -14.93 -2.67 7.38
C VAL A 90 -15.66 -3.87 7.98
N GLU A 91 -16.97 -3.75 8.20
CA GLU A 91 -17.85 -4.81 8.67
C GLU A 91 -19.03 -4.96 7.71
N GLY A 92 -18.98 -5.97 6.84
CA GLY A 92 -20.01 -6.22 5.84
C GLY A 92 -20.28 -5.01 4.95
N LYS A 93 -21.42 -4.36 5.16
CA LYS A 93 -21.86 -3.18 4.38
C LYS A 93 -21.61 -1.85 5.08
N SER A 94 -20.79 -1.81 6.13
CA SER A 94 -20.47 -0.57 6.86
C SER A 94 -19.80 0.49 5.99
N GLY A 95 -19.13 0.06 4.91
CA GLY A 95 -18.15 0.88 4.22
C GLY A 95 -16.84 1.00 5.02
N PHE A 96 -15.89 1.77 4.48
CA PHE A 96 -14.59 1.99 5.10
C PHE A 96 -14.67 3.06 6.20
N ILE A 97 -14.32 2.66 7.42
CA ILE A 97 -14.27 3.56 8.59
C ILE A 97 -12.82 3.64 9.05
N ALA A 98 -12.31 4.86 9.20
CA ALA A 98 -10.93 5.10 9.63
C ALA A 98 -10.84 6.20 10.69
N GLU A 99 -9.97 5.98 11.66
CA GLU A 99 -9.58 6.94 12.68
C GLU A 99 -8.10 7.28 12.49
N VAL A 100 -7.79 8.57 12.46
CA VAL A 100 -6.42 9.06 12.30
C VAL A 100 -5.95 9.68 13.60
N HIS A 101 -4.93 9.08 14.20
CA HIS A 101 -4.20 9.65 15.33
C HIS A 101 -2.90 10.28 14.83
N ARG A 102 -2.54 11.44 15.36
CA ARG A 102 -1.31 12.15 15.00
C ARG A 102 -0.68 12.76 16.24
N GLU A 103 0.58 12.43 16.49
CA GLU A 103 1.29 12.86 17.70
C GLU A 103 2.74 13.23 17.40
N PRO A 104 3.28 14.27 18.07
CA PRO A 104 4.67 14.65 17.90
C PRO A 104 5.61 13.61 18.54
N ILE A 105 6.69 13.28 17.84
CA ILE A 105 7.75 12.40 18.31
C ILE A 105 8.78 13.26 19.03
N LYS A 106 8.98 13.00 20.32
CA LYS A 106 10.00 13.70 21.11
C LYS A 106 11.39 13.34 20.61
N GLY A 107 12.20 14.35 20.32
CA GLY A 107 13.58 14.17 19.89
C GLY A 107 13.73 13.76 18.42
N TYR A 108 12.68 13.91 17.60
CA TYR A 108 12.79 13.69 16.15
C TYR A 108 13.91 14.56 15.56
N GLN A 109 14.80 13.91 14.82
CA GLN A 109 15.83 14.56 14.01
C GLN A 109 15.53 14.24 12.55
N ALA A 110 15.34 15.29 11.74
CA ALA A 110 15.17 15.10 10.32
C ALA A 110 16.43 14.44 9.73
N PRO A 111 16.28 13.47 8.81
CA PRO A 111 17.41 12.86 8.13
C PRO A 111 18.28 13.93 7.48
N GLN A 112 19.58 13.87 7.74
CA GLN A 112 20.55 14.74 7.08
C GLN A 112 20.79 14.19 5.67
N PRO A 113 20.69 15.01 4.60
CA PRO A 113 21.05 14.57 3.26
C PRO A 113 22.50 14.06 3.25
N GLN A 114 22.69 12.75 3.09
CA GLN A 114 24.02 12.20 2.89
C GLN A 114 24.44 12.49 1.45
N HIS A 115 25.28 13.51 1.26
CA HIS A 115 25.93 13.78 -0.01
C HIS A 115 26.86 12.62 -0.37
N HIS A 116 26.32 11.61 -1.04
CA HIS A 116 27.12 10.63 -1.75
C HIS A 116 27.83 11.37 -2.87
N GLN A 117 29.12 11.66 -2.70
CA GLN A 117 29.97 11.99 -3.84
C GLN A 117 29.99 10.76 -4.74
N TYR A 118 29.20 10.79 -5.81
CA TYR A 118 29.30 9.83 -6.89
C TYR A 118 30.71 9.93 -7.46
N GLN A 119 31.58 8.99 -7.10
CA GLN A 119 32.87 8.82 -7.77
C GLN A 119 32.66 7.83 -8.92
N PRO A 120 32.59 8.28 -10.19
CA PRO A 120 32.50 7.36 -11.31
C PRO A 120 33.80 6.54 -11.40
N HIS A 121 33.73 5.27 -11.00
CA HIS A 121 34.80 4.32 -11.24
C HIS A 121 34.82 4.01 -12.73
N HIS A 122 35.79 4.60 -13.44
CA HIS A 122 36.07 4.23 -14.82
C HIS A 122 36.90 2.95 -14.79
N GLU A 123 36.24 1.80 -14.81
CA GLU A 123 36.93 0.55 -15.07
C GLU A 123 37.19 0.46 -16.59
N ALA A 124 38.44 0.71 -16.98
CA ALA A 124 38.84 0.59 -18.38
C ALA A 124 38.67 -0.88 -18.82
N PRO A 125 37.95 -1.17 -19.92
CA PRO A 125 37.78 -2.52 -20.39
C PRO A 125 39.15 -3.16 -20.66
N ALA A 126 39.36 -4.36 -20.12
CA ALA A 126 40.56 -5.14 -20.40
C ALA A 126 40.67 -5.40 -21.91
N HIS A 127 41.71 -4.84 -22.53
CA HIS A 127 42.05 -5.12 -23.92
C HIS A 127 42.52 -6.57 -24.03
N TYR A 128 41.68 -7.45 -24.60
CA TYR A 128 42.11 -8.78 -25.02
C TYR A 128 42.97 -8.63 -26.29
N ASN A 129 44.27 -8.93 -26.14
CA ASN A 129 45.21 -8.97 -27.26
C ASN A 129 45.03 -10.30 -28.02
N TYR A 130 44.43 -10.26 -29.21
CA TYR A 130 44.43 -11.40 -30.12
C TYR A 130 45.76 -11.41 -30.89
N GLN A 131 46.65 -12.35 -30.54
CA GLN A 131 47.80 -12.70 -31.37
C GLN A 131 47.37 -13.70 -32.44
N HIS A 132 47.54 -13.30 -33.71
CA HIS A 132 47.60 -14.18 -34.87
C HIS A 132 49.07 -14.36 -35.28
#